data_AF-A0A7K4X9L0-F1
#
_entry.id   AF-A0A7K4X9L0-F1
#
_cell.length_a   1.000
_cell.length_b   1.000
_cell.length_c   1.000
_cell.angle_alpha   90.00
_cell.angle_beta   90.00
_cell.angle_gamma   90.00
#
_symmetry.space_group_name_H-M   'P 1'
#
loop_
_entity.id
_entity.type
_entity.pdbx_description
1 polymer ?
#
loop_
_entity_poly.entity_id
_entity_poly.type
_entity_poly.pdbx_seq_one_letter_code
_entity_poly.pdbx_strand_id
1 'polypeptide(L)'
;PNVLNLRVVLPDGRLLHTAGPGRQPRKRAAGYDLTSLFVGSEGTLGFLTQATLRLHPLPEATAVTVASFPSVRAAVACTVQVLQAAVPVARIGECSQPEVGFGVQVPVVELITSSSHPEFLDEVMADACSRFSGLGLPAAATLLLELHGSRQSLAEQQQQTEEIVRQNGGSSLAWAEGLEEREQLWSMRHSAWYAALALRPGCQVRHKHGDDGGSARGAVSATALPSLAQGYSTDVCVPISRLPDVVVETKQDLQASGLTGPMVGHVGDGNFHCILVFNSQDPEEAQCIHAFTERLGRRALAAGGTCTGEHGVGLGKRALLQEELGQEGLDTLRSIKAALDPHNLMNPGKVL
;
A
#
# COMPACT_ATOMS: atom_id res chain seq x y z
N PRO A 1 13.74 2.23 -12.22
CA PRO A 1 12.39 2.77 -12.55
C PRO A 1 11.60 1.81 -13.44
N ASN A 2 10.33 1.55 -13.11
CA ASN A 2 9.42 0.74 -13.93
C ASN A 2 8.75 1.57 -15.04
N VAL A 3 8.52 2.86 -14.80
CA VAL A 3 8.04 3.79 -15.83
C VAL A 3 9.23 4.26 -16.68
N LEU A 4 9.22 3.91 -17.96
CA LEU A 4 10.29 4.25 -18.89
C LEU A 4 9.99 5.54 -19.66
N ASN A 5 8.73 5.80 -20.00
CA ASN A 5 8.35 6.97 -20.79
C ASN A 5 6.88 7.32 -20.51
N LEU A 6 6.56 8.60 -20.57
CA LEU A 6 5.20 9.11 -20.43
C LEU A 6 4.88 10.03 -21.60
N ARG A 7 3.66 9.92 -22.13
CA ARG A 7 3.06 10.96 -22.98
C ARG A 7 2.15 11.80 -22.11
N VAL A 8 2.44 13.09 -22.02
CA VAL A 8 1.74 14.04 -21.17
C VAL A 8 1.13 15.14 -22.02
N VAL A 9 -0.14 15.46 -21.77
CA VAL A 9 -0.78 16.68 -22.28
C VAL A 9 -0.54 17.79 -21.25
N LEU A 10 0.18 18.83 -21.65
CA LEU A 10 0.43 20.02 -20.82
C LEU A 10 -0.80 20.95 -20.78
N PRO A 11 -0.84 21.94 -19.87
CA PRO A 11 -1.98 22.85 -19.73
C PRO A 11 -2.33 23.66 -20.99
N ASP A 12 -1.33 23.93 -21.82
CA ASP A 12 -1.49 24.61 -23.11
C ASP A 12 -1.86 23.65 -24.26
N GLY A 13 -2.12 22.38 -23.96
CA GLY A 13 -2.48 21.34 -24.92
C GLY A 13 -1.29 20.71 -25.66
N ARG A 14 -0.05 21.16 -25.45
CA ARG A 14 1.12 20.53 -26.07
C ARG A 14 1.33 19.11 -25.55
N LEU A 15 1.82 18.25 -26.44
CA LEU A 15 2.21 16.89 -26.12
C LEU A 15 3.70 16.82 -25.77
N LEU A 16 4.00 16.37 -24.56
CA LEU A 16 5.35 16.08 -24.09
C LEU A 16 5.57 14.57 -24.01
N HIS A 17 6.68 14.08 -24.58
CA HIS A 17 7.18 12.73 -24.32
C HIS A 17 8.40 12.82 -23.41
N THR A 18 8.30 12.31 -22.18
CA THR A 18 9.34 12.52 -21.16
C THR A 18 10.68 11.85 -21.48
N ALA A 19 10.68 10.82 -22.32
CA ALA A 19 11.90 10.17 -22.83
C ALA A 19 12.07 10.30 -24.35
N GLY A 20 11.22 11.11 -25.01
CA GLY A 20 11.13 11.23 -26.47
C GLY A 20 10.11 10.27 -27.13
N PRO A 21 9.61 10.59 -28.34
CA PRO A 21 8.57 9.80 -29.00
C PRO A 21 9.01 8.36 -29.30
N GLY A 22 8.18 7.38 -28.92
CA GLY A 22 8.44 5.95 -29.19
C GLY A 22 9.70 5.37 -28.50
N ARG A 23 10.31 6.11 -27.58
CA ARG A 23 11.54 5.69 -26.90
C ARG A 23 11.24 4.77 -25.71
N GLN A 24 12.03 3.71 -25.58
CA GLN A 24 11.99 2.75 -24.48
C GLN A 24 13.38 2.36 -23.91
N PRO A 25 14.37 3.27 -23.84
CA PRO A 25 15.70 2.90 -23.34
C PRO A 25 15.63 2.54 -21.86
N ARG A 26 16.29 1.43 -21.48
CA ARG A 26 16.41 1.01 -20.07
C ARG A 26 17.29 1.94 -19.24
N LYS A 27 18.28 2.58 -19.87
CA LYS A 27 19.21 3.52 -19.26
C LYS A 27 19.30 4.76 -20.14
N ARG A 28 19.30 5.93 -19.51
CA ARG A 28 19.44 7.22 -20.17
C ARG A 28 20.12 8.22 -19.23
N ALA A 29 20.90 9.12 -19.80
CA ALA A 29 21.50 10.26 -19.10
C ALA A 29 21.47 11.52 -19.99
N ALA A 30 20.54 11.55 -20.95
CA ALA A 30 20.37 12.67 -21.88
C ALA A 30 19.50 13.75 -21.21
N GLY A 31 20.13 14.65 -20.44
CA GLY A 31 19.46 15.73 -19.73
C GLY A 31 18.72 15.28 -18.46
N TYR A 32 17.82 16.13 -17.98
CA TYR A 32 17.04 15.89 -16.76
C TYR A 32 16.06 14.72 -16.91
N ASP A 33 15.79 14.02 -15.80
CA ASP A 33 14.81 12.95 -15.79
C ASP A 33 13.38 13.49 -15.71
N LEU A 34 12.83 13.87 -16.86
CA LEU A 34 11.46 14.35 -16.94
C LEU A 34 10.42 13.28 -16.55
N THR A 35 10.69 11.98 -16.67
CA THR A 35 9.70 10.97 -16.24
C THR A 35 9.46 11.07 -14.73
N SER A 36 10.52 11.15 -13.95
CA SER A 36 10.43 11.25 -12.50
C SER A 36 9.78 12.56 -12.04
N LEU A 37 9.83 13.62 -12.86
CA LEU A 37 9.09 14.85 -12.57
C LEU A 37 7.56 14.67 -12.63
N PHE A 38 7.04 13.85 -13.54
CA PHE A 38 5.61 13.63 -13.68
C PHE A 38 5.07 12.49 -12.81
N VAL A 39 5.89 11.49 -12.50
CA VAL A 39 5.54 10.42 -11.55
C VAL A 39 5.40 11.02 -10.15
N GLY A 40 4.23 10.85 -9.53
CA GLY A 40 3.94 11.46 -8.22
C GLY A 40 3.51 12.93 -8.28
N SER A 41 3.36 13.52 -9.48
CA SER A 41 2.88 14.91 -9.61
C SER A 41 1.40 15.11 -9.26
N GLU A 42 0.65 14.04 -9.01
CA GLU A 42 -0.78 14.05 -8.66
C GLU A 42 -1.67 14.88 -9.62
N GLY A 43 -1.29 14.90 -10.90
CA GLY A 43 -2.01 15.63 -11.95
C GLY A 43 -1.83 17.15 -11.88
N THR A 44 -0.90 17.65 -11.07
CA THR A 44 -0.61 19.09 -10.97
C THR A 44 0.21 19.63 -12.13
N LEU A 45 0.85 18.78 -12.95
CA LEU A 45 1.72 19.22 -14.05
C LEU A 45 1.16 18.91 -15.45
N GLY A 46 0.12 18.10 -15.55
CA GLY A 46 -0.50 17.71 -16.82
C GLY A 46 -1.22 16.36 -16.77
N PHE A 47 -1.87 15.99 -17.87
CA PHE A 47 -2.61 14.74 -18.00
C PHE A 47 -1.77 13.65 -18.67
N LEU A 48 -1.58 12.52 -17.99
CA LEU A 48 -0.91 11.36 -18.57
C LEU A 48 -1.87 10.65 -19.54
N THR A 49 -1.45 10.47 -20.80
CA THR A 49 -2.27 9.83 -21.84
C THR A 49 -1.66 8.55 -22.39
N GLN A 50 -0.41 8.24 -22.03
CA GLN A 50 0.25 6.99 -22.37
C GLN A 50 1.42 6.77 -21.40
N ALA A 51 1.65 5.51 -21.01
CA ALA A 51 2.84 5.11 -20.28
C ALA A 51 3.54 3.96 -21.01
N THR A 52 4.87 3.98 -21.02
CA THR A 52 5.69 2.84 -21.41
C THR A 52 6.27 2.24 -20.15
N LEU A 53 5.91 0.99 -19.87
CA LEU A 53 6.28 0.29 -18.65
C LEU A 53 7.31 -0.80 -18.95
N ARG A 54 8.23 -1.00 -18.02
CA ARG A 54 9.12 -2.14 -18.01
C ARG A 54 8.33 -3.36 -17.54
N LEU A 55 8.24 -4.37 -18.40
CA LEU A 55 7.70 -5.68 -18.03
C LEU A 55 8.79 -6.58 -17.43
N HIS A 56 8.35 -7.54 -16.63
CA HIS A 56 9.17 -8.58 -16.03
C HIS A 56 8.63 -9.94 -16.50
N PRO A 57 9.50 -10.95 -16.73
CA PRO A 57 9.04 -12.30 -17.00
C PRO A 57 8.20 -12.83 -15.84
N LEU A 58 7.20 -13.66 -16.15
CA LEU A 58 6.50 -14.41 -15.13
C LEU A 58 7.49 -15.40 -14.49
N PRO A 59 7.47 -15.55 -13.15
CA PRO A 59 8.29 -16.54 -12.48
C PRO A 59 7.88 -17.97 -12.88
N GLU A 60 8.83 -18.90 -12.84
CA GLU A 60 8.58 -20.32 -13.13
C GLU A 60 7.76 -20.98 -12.00
N ALA A 61 8.04 -20.57 -10.76
CA ALA A 61 7.33 -21.04 -9.57
C ALA A 61 7.19 -19.92 -8.54
N THR A 62 6.12 -19.99 -7.76
CA THR A 62 5.77 -19.04 -6.69
C THR A 62 5.19 -19.81 -5.52
N ALA A 63 5.55 -19.44 -4.30
CA ALA A 63 5.00 -20.00 -3.08
C ALA A 63 4.62 -18.88 -2.11
N VAL A 64 3.50 -19.03 -1.40
CA VAL A 64 3.02 -18.09 -0.39
C VAL A 64 2.91 -18.79 0.95
N THR A 65 3.30 -18.13 2.03
CA THR A 65 2.99 -18.58 3.39
C THR A 65 2.56 -17.41 4.26
N VAL A 66 1.83 -17.72 5.33
CA VAL A 66 1.44 -16.80 6.38
C VAL A 66 2.15 -17.21 7.65
N ALA A 67 2.84 -16.26 8.30
CA ALA A 67 3.54 -16.48 9.55
C ALA A 67 3.02 -15.54 10.63
N SER A 68 2.66 -16.09 11.78
CA SER A 68 2.22 -15.32 12.95
C SER A 68 3.36 -15.21 13.96
N PHE A 69 3.48 -14.05 14.60
CA PHE A 69 4.60 -13.69 15.48
C PHE A 69 4.10 -13.19 16.83
N PRO A 70 4.90 -13.36 17.91
CA PRO A 70 4.53 -12.93 19.24
C PRO A 70 4.48 -11.40 19.40
N SER A 71 5.09 -10.65 18.49
CA SER A 71 5.05 -9.18 18.50
C SER A 71 5.38 -8.58 17.13
N VAL A 72 5.00 -7.31 16.93
CA VAL A 72 5.40 -6.52 15.75
C VAL A 72 6.92 -6.48 15.61
N ARG A 73 7.66 -6.35 16.72
CA ARG A 73 9.13 -6.31 16.70
C ARG A 73 9.73 -7.61 16.16
N ALA A 74 9.15 -8.76 16.53
CA ALA A 74 9.56 -10.06 16.01
C ALA A 74 9.27 -10.20 14.51
N ALA A 75 8.10 -9.74 14.05
CA ALA A 75 7.76 -9.73 12.63
C ALA A 75 8.72 -8.86 11.82
N VAL A 76 8.99 -7.62 12.24
CA VAL A 76 9.92 -6.73 11.53
C VAL A 76 11.36 -7.29 11.55
N ALA A 77 11.80 -7.88 12.66
CA ALA A 77 13.12 -8.52 12.73
C ALA A 77 13.24 -9.70 11.74
N CYS A 78 12.19 -10.51 11.60
CA CYS A 78 12.08 -11.55 10.58
C CYS A 78 12.20 -10.95 9.17
N THR A 79 11.45 -9.89 8.86
CA THR A 79 11.53 -9.20 7.56
C THR A 79 12.95 -8.72 7.26
N VAL A 80 13.61 -8.07 8.21
CA VAL A 80 15.00 -7.59 8.03
C VAL A 80 15.94 -8.75 7.70
N GLN A 81 15.82 -9.87 8.40
CA GLN A 81 16.66 -11.05 8.17
C GLN A 81 16.38 -11.71 6.81
N VAL A 82 15.12 -11.81 6.40
CA VAL A 82 14.74 -12.31 5.06
C VAL A 82 15.35 -11.44 3.97
N LEU A 83 15.30 -10.11 4.11
CA LEU A 83 15.91 -9.17 3.15
C LEU A 83 17.44 -9.26 3.14
N GLN A 84 18.08 -9.36 4.30
CA GLN A 84 19.53 -9.49 4.43
C GLN A 84 20.06 -10.82 3.88
N ALA A 85 19.27 -11.88 3.99
CA ALA A 85 19.54 -13.18 3.39
C ALA A 85 19.46 -13.16 1.85
N ALA A 86 19.04 -12.04 1.25
CA ALA A 86 18.83 -11.87 -0.19
C ALA A 86 17.90 -12.93 -0.78
N VAL A 87 16.95 -13.41 0.02
CA VAL A 87 15.89 -14.32 -0.45
C VAL A 87 15.04 -13.53 -1.47
N PRO A 88 14.89 -14.03 -2.72
CA PRO A 88 14.02 -13.40 -3.72
C PRO A 88 12.54 -13.39 -3.33
N VAL A 89 12.15 -12.41 -2.54
CA VAL A 89 10.75 -12.12 -2.24
C VAL A 89 10.07 -11.57 -3.51
N ALA A 90 8.90 -12.11 -3.81
CA ALA A 90 8.16 -11.77 -5.01
C ALA A 90 7.68 -10.33 -5.00
N ARG A 91 7.67 -9.73 -6.20
CA ARG A 91 6.87 -8.54 -6.45
C ARG A 91 5.41 -8.95 -6.46
N ILE A 92 4.66 -8.34 -5.56
CA ILE A 92 3.23 -8.47 -5.48
C ILE A 92 2.64 -7.65 -6.63
N GLY A 93 2.46 -8.26 -7.80
CA GLY A 93 1.54 -7.74 -8.79
C GLY A 93 0.26 -8.55 -8.66
N GLU A 94 -0.90 -7.90 -8.57
CA GLU A 94 -2.21 -8.57 -8.63
C GLU A 94 -2.17 -9.67 -9.70
N CYS A 95 -2.20 -10.93 -9.25
CA CYS A 95 -2.50 -12.04 -10.13
C CYS A 95 -4.03 -12.08 -10.21
N SER A 96 -4.55 -11.45 -11.27
CA SER A 96 -5.93 -11.56 -11.78
C SER A 96 -7.08 -11.19 -10.82
N GLN A 97 -7.66 -9.99 -11.02
CA GLN A 97 -9.11 -9.90 -11.13
C GLN A 97 -9.50 -9.76 -12.62
N PRO A 98 -10.48 -10.53 -13.13
CA PRO A 98 -11.00 -10.33 -14.48
C PRO A 98 -11.85 -9.05 -14.52
N GLU A 99 -11.52 -8.20 -15.50
CA GLU A 99 -12.29 -7.07 -16.07
C GLU A 99 -13.32 -6.32 -15.20
N VAL A 100 -13.07 -5.02 -14.97
CA VAL A 100 -14.15 -4.05 -14.77
C VAL A 100 -13.98 -2.93 -15.79
N GLY A 101 -15.00 -2.77 -16.64
CA GLY A 101 -15.02 -1.83 -17.76
C GLY A 101 -14.88 -0.36 -17.35
N PHE A 102 -14.38 0.43 -18.29
CA PHE A 102 -14.27 1.88 -18.22
C PHE A 102 -15.56 2.54 -17.73
N GLY A 103 -15.51 3.16 -16.55
CA GLY A 103 -16.57 4.00 -16.00
C GLY A 103 -16.07 4.72 -14.77
N VAL A 104 -15.89 6.04 -14.87
CA VAL A 104 -15.34 6.90 -13.82
C VAL A 104 -16.25 6.89 -12.58
N GLN A 105 -15.84 6.12 -11.57
CA GLN A 105 -15.93 6.46 -10.15
C GLN A 105 -14.61 5.96 -9.57
N VAL A 106 -13.91 6.81 -8.81
CA VAL A 106 -12.66 6.45 -8.15
C VAL A 106 -13.05 6.02 -6.72
N PRO A 107 -13.44 4.76 -6.46
CA PRO A 107 -13.35 4.28 -5.09
C PRO A 107 -11.87 4.30 -4.72
N VAL A 108 -11.58 4.59 -3.46
CA VAL A 108 -10.23 4.57 -2.90
C VAL A 108 -9.63 3.20 -3.21
N VAL A 109 -8.85 3.12 -4.28
CA VAL A 109 -7.94 2.02 -4.54
C VAL A 109 -6.90 2.19 -3.45
N GLU A 110 -7.00 1.37 -2.39
CA GLU A 110 -5.81 1.04 -1.61
C GLU A 110 -4.81 0.58 -2.67
N LEU A 111 -3.84 1.43 -2.97
CA LEU A 111 -2.81 1.15 -3.96
C LEU A 111 -2.07 -0.03 -3.38
N ILE A 112 -2.43 -1.25 -3.75
CA ILE A 112 -1.55 -2.39 -3.57
C ILE A 112 -0.39 -2.08 -4.50
N THR A 113 0.59 -1.33 -3.99
CA THR A 113 1.79 -1.06 -4.75
C THR A 113 2.46 -2.39 -4.98
N SER A 114 3.10 -2.51 -6.15
CA SER A 114 3.92 -3.67 -6.45
C SER A 114 5.20 -3.64 -5.62
N SER A 115 5.08 -3.84 -4.31
CA SER A 115 6.19 -3.99 -3.40
C SER A 115 6.73 -5.42 -3.52
N SER A 116 8.05 -5.55 -3.37
CA SER A 116 8.78 -6.82 -3.55
C SER A 116 9.00 -7.49 -2.20
N HIS A 117 8.07 -7.29 -1.27
CA HIS A 117 8.39 -7.27 0.15
C HIS A 117 7.34 -7.99 0.98
N PRO A 118 7.70 -8.50 2.17
CA PRO A 118 6.74 -9.09 3.08
C PRO A 118 5.62 -8.08 3.40
N GLU A 119 4.37 -8.55 3.39
CA GLU A 119 3.23 -7.77 3.87
C GLU A 119 3.03 -8.04 5.35
N PHE A 120 2.68 -7.01 6.10
CA PHE A 120 2.46 -7.04 7.54
C PHE A 120 1.00 -6.72 7.87
N LEU A 121 0.44 -7.45 8.84
CA LEU A 121 -0.81 -7.15 9.50
C LEU A 121 -0.55 -7.10 11.00
N ASP A 122 -1.10 -6.10 11.69
CA ASP A 122 -1.14 -6.15 13.15
C ASP A 122 -2.22 -7.12 13.66
N GLU A 123 -2.26 -7.39 14.96
CA GLU A 123 -3.21 -8.34 15.57
C GLU A 123 -4.67 -7.95 15.33
N VAL A 124 -4.98 -6.65 15.27
CA VAL A 124 -6.35 -6.16 15.04
C VAL A 124 -6.73 -6.40 13.59
N MET A 125 -5.85 -6.10 12.64
CA MET A 125 -6.08 -6.37 11.22
C MET A 125 -6.15 -7.87 10.94
N ALA A 126 -5.25 -8.68 11.51
CA ALA A 126 -5.23 -10.13 11.33
C ALA A 126 -6.54 -10.76 11.83
N ASP A 127 -7.03 -10.36 13.00
CA ASP A 127 -8.32 -10.77 13.54
C ASP A 127 -9.50 -10.30 12.67
N ALA A 128 -9.48 -9.06 12.19
CA ALA A 128 -10.49 -8.54 11.28
C ALA A 128 -10.56 -9.37 9.98
N CYS A 129 -9.42 -9.57 9.32
CA CYS A 129 -9.29 -10.37 8.12
C CYS A 129 -9.71 -11.82 8.37
N SER A 130 -9.36 -12.40 9.51
CA SER A 130 -9.75 -13.77 9.92
C SER A 130 -11.27 -13.92 10.01
N ARG A 131 -11.95 -13.00 10.70
CA ARG A 131 -13.42 -12.99 10.82
C ARG A 131 -14.11 -12.76 9.49
N PHE A 132 -13.53 -11.91 8.65
CA PHE A 132 -14.08 -11.58 7.34
C PHE A 132 -13.92 -12.76 6.35
N SER A 133 -12.72 -13.31 6.23
CA SER A 133 -12.42 -14.38 5.26
C SER A 133 -12.79 -15.79 5.73
N GLY A 134 -13.00 -15.99 7.04
CA GLY A 134 -13.22 -17.31 7.64
C GLY A 134 -11.97 -18.19 7.74
N LEU A 135 -10.77 -17.63 7.53
CA LEU A 135 -9.52 -18.40 7.45
C LEU A 135 -8.93 -18.83 8.81
N GLY A 136 -9.52 -18.40 9.93
CA GLY A 136 -9.14 -18.87 11.26
C GLY A 136 -7.72 -18.47 11.68
N LEU A 137 -7.17 -17.38 11.14
CA LEU A 137 -5.89 -16.83 11.59
C LEU A 137 -5.96 -16.40 13.06
N PRO A 138 -4.85 -16.55 13.81
CA PRO A 138 -4.74 -16.03 15.17
C PRO A 138 -4.71 -14.49 15.17
N ALA A 139 -5.23 -13.89 16.23
CA ALA A 139 -5.11 -12.46 16.51
C ALA A 139 -3.67 -12.13 16.96
N ALA A 140 -2.74 -12.10 16.00
CA ALA A 140 -1.32 -11.89 16.23
C ALA A 140 -0.69 -11.07 15.10
N ALA A 141 0.46 -10.46 15.35
CA ALA A 141 1.26 -9.82 14.32
C ALA A 141 1.57 -10.86 13.24
N THR A 142 1.22 -10.57 11.98
CA THR A 142 1.22 -11.55 10.91
C THR A 142 2.00 -11.02 9.72
N LEU A 143 2.84 -11.87 9.12
CA LEU A 143 3.47 -11.64 7.83
C LEU A 143 2.86 -12.54 6.76
N LEU A 144 2.62 -11.98 5.59
CA LEU A 144 2.40 -12.74 4.36
C LEU A 144 3.69 -12.66 3.54
N LEU A 145 4.25 -13.83 3.22
CA LEU A 145 5.53 -13.98 2.54
C LEU A 145 5.28 -14.67 1.21
N GLU A 146 5.63 -14.02 0.11
CA GLU A 146 5.60 -14.62 -1.23
C GLU A 146 7.03 -14.75 -1.77
N LEU A 147 7.39 -15.97 -2.18
CA LEU A 147 8.68 -16.30 -2.77
C LEU A 147 8.49 -16.66 -4.24
N HIS A 148 9.48 -16.36 -5.08
CA HIS A 148 9.43 -16.71 -6.49
C HIS A 148 10.83 -17.03 -7.04
N GLY A 149 10.86 -17.85 -8.09
CA GLY A 149 12.13 -18.20 -8.73
C GLY A 149 11.99 -19.38 -9.68
N SER A 150 13.10 -20.08 -9.90
CA SER A 150 13.04 -21.41 -10.49
C SER A 150 12.54 -22.41 -9.46
N ARG A 151 12.01 -23.56 -9.91
CA ARG A 151 11.56 -24.63 -8.99
C ARG A 151 12.67 -25.08 -8.03
N GLN A 152 13.91 -25.11 -8.50
CA GLN A 152 15.06 -25.51 -7.69
C GLN A 152 15.38 -24.48 -6.61
N SER A 153 15.43 -23.18 -6.95
CA SER A 153 15.74 -22.14 -5.97
C SER A 153 14.63 -21.95 -4.95
N LEU A 154 13.37 -22.18 -5.34
CA LEU A 154 12.21 -21.93 -4.47
C LEU A 154 12.25 -22.81 -3.22
N ALA A 155 12.60 -24.10 -3.35
CA ALA A 155 12.70 -25.02 -2.21
C ALA A 155 13.76 -24.56 -1.19
N GLU A 156 14.94 -24.13 -1.67
CA GLU A 156 16.00 -23.60 -0.81
C GLU A 156 15.57 -22.32 -0.10
N GLN A 157 14.87 -21.43 -0.81
CA GLN A 157 14.33 -20.18 -0.26
C GLN A 157 13.24 -20.43 0.79
N GLN A 158 12.35 -21.39 0.57
CA GLN A 158 11.32 -21.79 1.53
C GLN A 158 11.96 -22.27 2.83
N GLN A 159 12.92 -23.19 2.74
CA GLN A 159 13.63 -23.72 3.92
C GLN A 159 14.37 -22.62 4.69
N GLN A 160 15.07 -21.73 3.97
CA GLN A 160 15.78 -20.62 4.60
C GLN A 160 14.81 -19.64 5.29
N THR A 161 13.68 -19.35 4.65
CA THR A 161 12.64 -18.46 5.19
C THR A 161 11.99 -19.06 6.42
N GLU A 162 11.65 -20.35 6.42
CA GLU A 162 11.10 -21.06 7.58
C GLU A 162 12.04 -21.01 8.78
N GLU A 163 13.35 -21.20 8.56
CA GLU A 163 14.34 -21.13 9.62
C GLU A 163 14.42 -19.72 10.21
N ILE A 164 14.40 -18.68 9.37
CA ILE A 164 14.36 -17.28 9.83
C ILE A 164 13.07 -17.00 10.63
N VAL A 165 11.91 -17.44 10.14
CA VAL A 165 10.63 -17.30 10.85
C VAL A 165 10.71 -17.95 12.24
N ARG A 166 11.22 -19.18 12.31
CA ARG A 166 11.39 -19.93 13.56
C ARG A 166 12.36 -19.25 14.53
N GLN A 167 13.49 -18.71 14.04
CA GLN A 167 14.46 -17.98 14.87
C GLN A 167 13.86 -16.72 15.51
N ASN A 168 12.87 -16.10 14.86
CA ASN A 168 12.14 -14.94 15.38
C ASN A 168 10.89 -15.33 16.19
N GLY A 169 10.72 -16.62 16.51
CA GLY A 169 9.59 -17.12 17.29
C GLY A 169 8.26 -17.11 16.54
N GLY A 170 8.30 -16.99 15.21
CA GLY A 170 7.12 -17.08 14.37
C GLY A 170 6.67 -18.53 14.13
N SER A 171 5.38 -18.69 13.88
CA SER A 171 4.77 -19.95 13.43
C SER A 171 4.17 -19.74 12.05
N SER A 172 4.65 -20.48 11.04
CA SER A 172 4.14 -20.42 9.67
C SER A 172 3.09 -21.48 9.39
N LEU A 173 2.14 -21.17 8.53
CA LEU A 173 1.33 -22.15 7.83
C LEU A 173 2.16 -22.89 6.78
N ALA A 174 1.63 -24.01 6.28
CA ALA A 174 2.20 -24.69 5.13
C ALA A 174 2.26 -23.75 3.91
N TRP A 175 3.27 -23.93 3.07
CA TRP A 175 3.39 -23.18 1.82
C TRP A 175 2.26 -23.54 0.85
N ALA A 176 1.61 -22.52 0.31
CA ALA A 176 0.69 -22.61 -0.80
C ALA A 176 1.47 -22.37 -2.11
N GLU A 177 1.52 -23.38 -2.98
CA GLU A 177 2.13 -23.27 -4.31
C GLU A 177 1.06 -23.26 -5.42
N GLY A 178 -0.08 -23.91 -5.16
CA GLY A 178 -1.24 -23.92 -6.06
C GLY A 178 -1.83 -22.52 -6.22
N LEU A 179 -2.33 -22.20 -7.42
CA LEU A 179 -2.93 -20.89 -7.70
C LEU A 179 -4.09 -20.58 -6.74
N GLU A 180 -5.02 -21.53 -6.58
CA GLU A 180 -6.22 -21.35 -5.74
C GLU A 180 -5.85 -21.13 -4.26
N GLU A 181 -4.91 -21.91 -3.72
CA GLU A 181 -4.44 -21.77 -2.34
C GLU A 181 -3.73 -20.42 -2.12
N ARG A 182 -2.91 -19.99 -3.07
CA ARG A 182 -2.23 -18.68 -3.01
C ARG A 182 -3.24 -17.54 -3.08
N GLU A 183 -4.21 -17.60 -4.00
CA GLU A 183 -5.28 -16.61 -4.11
C GLU A 183 -6.13 -16.54 -2.83
N GLN A 184 -6.39 -17.68 -2.20
CA GLN A 184 -7.10 -17.74 -0.92
C GLN A 184 -6.31 -17.03 0.18
N LEU A 185 -5.00 -17.27 0.30
CA LEU A 185 -4.16 -16.56 1.27
C LEU A 185 -4.09 -15.05 0.98
N TRP A 186 -3.97 -14.67 -0.29
CA TRP A 186 -3.96 -13.28 -0.73
C TRP A 186 -5.30 -12.58 -0.51
N SER A 187 -6.42 -13.30 -0.55
CA SER A 187 -7.75 -12.74 -0.32
C SER A 187 -7.86 -12.02 1.03
N MET A 188 -7.08 -12.43 2.03
CA MET A 188 -7.01 -11.77 3.34
C MET A 188 -6.46 -10.35 3.23
N ARG A 189 -5.34 -10.18 2.53
CA ARG A 189 -4.70 -8.87 2.33
C ARG A 189 -5.55 -7.98 1.42
N HIS A 190 -6.10 -8.53 0.33
CA HIS A 190 -6.98 -7.80 -0.58
C HIS A 190 -8.31 -7.37 0.07
N SER A 191 -8.75 -8.09 1.10
CA SER A 191 -9.96 -7.75 1.86
C SER A 191 -9.67 -6.86 3.08
N ALA A 192 -8.42 -6.47 3.34
CA ALA A 192 -8.03 -5.74 4.55
C ALA A 192 -8.85 -4.45 4.74
N TRP A 193 -9.04 -3.66 3.67
CA TRP A 193 -9.91 -2.49 3.69
C TRP A 193 -11.34 -2.81 4.17
N TYR A 194 -11.98 -3.81 3.57
CA TYR A 194 -13.35 -4.19 3.90
C TYR A 194 -13.47 -4.81 5.30
N ALA A 195 -12.48 -5.62 5.69
CA ALA A 195 -12.39 -6.21 7.02
C ALA A 195 -12.24 -5.12 8.10
N ALA A 196 -11.41 -4.10 7.84
CA ALA A 196 -11.26 -2.95 8.72
C ALA A 196 -12.60 -2.20 8.90
N LEU A 197 -13.30 -1.88 7.80
CA LEU A 197 -14.61 -1.23 7.87
C LEU A 197 -15.63 -2.04 8.66
N ALA A 198 -15.60 -3.37 8.55
CA ALA A 198 -16.49 -4.28 9.28
C ALA A 198 -16.22 -4.34 10.79
N LEU A 199 -15.11 -3.78 11.29
CA LEU A 199 -14.84 -3.68 12.74
C LEU A 199 -15.82 -2.76 13.47
N ARG A 200 -16.50 -1.83 12.77
CA ARG A 200 -17.48 -0.95 13.40
C ARG A 200 -18.89 -1.57 13.36
N PRO A 201 -19.55 -1.74 14.52
CA PRO A 201 -20.93 -2.25 14.58
C PRO A 201 -21.88 -1.42 13.69
N GLY A 202 -22.63 -2.07 12.81
CA GLY A 202 -23.56 -1.42 11.87
C GLY A 202 -23.03 -1.27 10.43
N CYS A 203 -21.73 -1.47 10.20
CA CYS A 203 -21.17 -1.63 8.86
C CYS A 203 -21.34 -3.08 8.40
N GLN A 204 -22.45 -3.39 7.73
CA GLN A 204 -22.63 -4.70 7.12
C GLN A 204 -21.88 -4.76 5.78
N VAL A 205 -20.73 -5.43 5.77
CA VAL A 205 -20.18 -5.98 4.53
C VAL A 205 -20.78 -7.38 4.37
N ARG A 206 -21.77 -7.54 3.47
CA ARG A 206 -22.40 -8.84 3.24
C ARG A 206 -21.46 -9.74 2.41
N HIS A 207 -21.12 -10.90 2.97
CA HIS A 207 -20.59 -12.03 2.19
C HIS A 207 -21.69 -12.57 1.29
N LYS A 208 -21.43 -12.70 -0.01
CA LYS A 208 -22.20 -13.64 -0.84
C LYS A 208 -21.73 -15.06 -0.49
N HIS A 209 -22.22 -15.61 0.61
CA HIS A 209 -22.40 -17.06 0.64
C HIS A 209 -23.63 -17.34 -0.22
N GLY A 210 -23.40 -17.89 -1.41
CA GLY A 210 -24.46 -18.41 -2.25
C GLY A 210 -25.08 -19.61 -1.57
N ASP A 211 -26.35 -19.49 -1.17
CA ASP A 211 -27.21 -20.62 -0.85
C ASP A 211 -28.00 -21.09 -2.09
N ASP A 212 -27.43 -20.86 -3.28
CA ASP A 212 -27.99 -21.29 -4.55
C ASP A 212 -27.02 -22.28 -5.18
N GLY A 213 -27.43 -23.56 -5.21
CA GLY A 213 -26.64 -24.61 -5.85
C GLY A 213 -26.31 -24.27 -7.31
N GLY A 214 -25.01 -24.23 -7.62
CA GLY A 214 -24.49 -24.21 -8.99
C GLY A 214 -23.50 -23.09 -9.30
N SER A 215 -22.30 -23.48 -9.74
CA SER A 215 -21.26 -22.63 -10.36
C SER A 215 -20.49 -21.66 -9.44
N ALA A 216 -19.37 -22.13 -8.91
CA ALA A 216 -18.35 -21.34 -8.22
C ALA A 216 -17.63 -20.39 -9.19
N ARG A 217 -18.05 -19.10 -9.20
CA ARG A 217 -17.30 -17.92 -9.66
C ARG A 217 -18.16 -16.69 -9.33
N GLY A 218 -17.96 -16.10 -8.16
CA GLY A 218 -18.72 -14.93 -7.70
C GLY A 218 -17.79 -13.84 -7.19
N ALA A 219 -17.67 -12.76 -7.94
CA ALA A 219 -16.96 -11.54 -7.51
C ALA A 219 -17.55 -10.99 -6.21
N VAL A 220 -16.68 -10.51 -5.32
CA VAL A 220 -17.05 -9.72 -4.14
C VAL A 220 -17.58 -8.37 -4.62
N SER A 221 -18.88 -8.27 -4.83
CA SER A 221 -19.54 -6.99 -5.09
C SER A 221 -20.01 -6.43 -3.75
N ALA A 222 -19.27 -5.45 -3.23
CA ALA A 222 -19.68 -4.64 -2.09
C ALA A 222 -20.79 -3.67 -2.54
N THR A 223 -22.04 -4.11 -2.53
CA THR A 223 -23.18 -3.18 -2.61
C THR A 223 -23.34 -2.49 -1.26
N ALA A 224 -22.72 -1.32 -1.11
CA ALA A 224 -22.88 -0.43 0.03
C ALA A 224 -24.32 0.12 0.07
N LEU A 225 -25.05 -0.20 1.15
CA LEU A 225 -26.15 0.62 1.67
C LEU A 225 -25.63 1.37 2.91
N PRO A 226 -26.18 2.55 3.25
CA PRO A 226 -25.45 3.61 3.93
C PRO A 226 -25.24 3.29 5.42
N SER A 227 -24.13 2.66 5.75
CA SER A 227 -23.58 2.77 7.10
C SER A 227 -22.90 4.12 7.22
N LEU A 228 -23.20 4.89 8.27
CA LEU A 228 -22.56 6.18 8.56
C LEU A 228 -21.04 6.09 8.71
N ALA A 229 -20.48 4.87 8.87
CA ALA A 229 -19.04 4.72 8.95
C ALA A 229 -18.37 4.79 7.57
N GLN A 230 -17.31 5.58 7.53
CA GLN A 230 -16.40 5.74 6.42
C GLN A 230 -15.00 5.30 6.87
N GLY A 231 -14.20 4.86 5.90
CA GLY A 231 -12.78 4.58 6.10
C GLY A 231 -11.93 5.78 5.68
N TYR A 232 -10.87 6.04 6.43
CA TYR A 232 -9.80 6.96 6.05
C TYR A 232 -8.47 6.22 6.12
N SER A 233 -7.82 6.02 4.98
CA SER A 233 -6.49 5.39 4.91
C SER A 233 -5.41 6.45 4.96
N THR A 234 -4.47 6.31 5.90
CA THR A 234 -3.24 7.09 5.92
C THR A 234 -2.04 6.16 5.96
N ASP A 235 -0.95 6.61 5.37
CA ASP A 235 0.31 5.88 5.31
C ASP A 235 1.47 6.77 5.73
N VAL A 236 2.54 6.13 6.19
CA VAL A 236 3.86 6.74 6.37
C VAL A 236 4.93 5.72 6.00
N CYS A 237 6.13 6.18 5.68
CA CYS A 237 7.28 5.30 5.49
C CYS A 237 8.44 5.76 6.37
N VAL A 238 9.09 4.83 7.06
CA VAL A 238 10.19 5.10 7.99
C VAL A 238 11.34 4.15 7.75
N PRO A 239 12.58 4.48 8.14
CA PRO A 239 13.67 3.52 8.10
C PRO A 239 13.27 2.21 8.80
N ILE A 240 13.52 1.06 8.17
CA ILE A 240 13.07 -0.26 8.67
C ILE A 240 13.53 -0.50 10.13
N SER A 241 14.71 0.01 10.50
CA SER A 241 15.24 -0.07 11.87
C SER A 241 14.42 0.70 12.92
N ARG A 242 13.62 1.70 12.50
CA ARG A 242 12.74 2.53 13.34
C ARG A 242 11.29 2.06 13.30
N LEU A 243 10.91 1.26 12.30
CA LEU A 243 9.54 0.80 12.09
C LEU A 243 8.88 0.16 13.32
N PRO A 244 9.52 -0.77 14.08
CA PRO A 244 8.87 -1.40 15.23
C PRO A 244 8.43 -0.38 16.29
N ASP A 245 9.28 0.59 16.57
CA ASP A 245 9.02 1.60 17.59
C ASP A 245 7.89 2.53 17.14
N VAL A 246 7.94 2.98 15.88
CA VAL A 246 6.91 3.84 15.28
C VAL A 246 5.54 3.14 15.25
N VAL A 247 5.48 1.85 14.91
CA VAL A 247 4.22 1.09 14.90
C VAL A 247 3.68 0.92 16.33
N VAL A 248 4.53 0.59 17.31
CA VAL A 248 4.11 0.44 18.71
C VAL A 248 3.59 1.76 19.29
N GLU A 249 4.29 2.87 19.06
CA GLU A 249 3.84 4.20 19.49
C GLU A 249 2.53 4.61 18.79
N THR A 250 2.38 4.26 17.51
CA THR A 250 1.14 4.52 16.76
C THR A 250 -0.04 3.74 17.33
N LYS A 251 0.14 2.50 17.78
CA LYS A 251 -0.90 1.75 18.49
C LYS A 251 -1.31 2.40 19.80
N GLN A 252 -0.33 2.88 20.58
CA GLN A 252 -0.61 3.58 21.83
C GLN A 252 -1.41 4.86 21.57
N ASP A 253 -1.08 5.59 20.50
CA ASP A 253 -1.80 6.79 20.08
C ASP A 253 -3.23 6.48 19.60
N LEU A 254 -3.44 5.40 18.85
CA LEU A 254 -4.78 4.91 18.48
C LEU A 254 -5.64 4.59 19.72
N GLN A 255 -5.06 3.84 20.67
CA GLN A 255 -5.72 3.48 21.93
C GLN A 255 -6.06 4.73 22.76
N ALA A 256 -5.13 5.68 22.90
CA ALA A 256 -5.35 6.91 23.64
C ALA A 256 -6.38 7.83 22.96
N SER A 257 -6.47 7.79 21.64
CA SER A 257 -7.44 8.57 20.85
C SER A 257 -8.83 7.93 20.77
N GLY A 258 -8.97 6.67 21.23
CA GLY A 258 -10.23 5.92 21.12
C GLY A 258 -10.61 5.56 19.67
N LEU A 259 -9.67 5.64 18.73
CA LEU A 259 -9.90 5.37 17.32
C LEU A 259 -9.69 3.89 16.99
N THR A 260 -10.57 3.33 16.14
CA THR A 260 -10.34 2.04 15.50
C THR A 260 -9.49 2.24 14.26
N GLY A 261 -8.24 1.77 14.30
CA GLY A 261 -7.27 1.93 13.22
C GLY A 261 -6.37 0.71 13.02
N PRO A 262 -6.91 -0.45 12.59
CA PRO A 262 -6.07 -1.60 12.25
C PRO A 262 -4.97 -1.22 11.24
N MET A 263 -3.83 -1.88 11.36
CA MET A 263 -2.66 -1.57 10.53
C MET A 263 -2.28 -2.70 9.60
N VAL A 264 -1.90 -2.29 8.39
CA VAL A 264 -1.35 -3.16 7.35
C VAL A 264 -0.15 -2.47 6.74
N GLY A 265 0.82 -3.17 6.16
CA GLY A 265 1.96 -2.49 5.57
C GLY A 265 2.93 -3.32 4.76
N HIS A 266 3.60 -2.62 3.86
CA HIS A 266 4.76 -3.10 3.12
C HIS A 266 6.00 -3.02 4.02
N VAL A 267 6.10 -3.93 5.00
CA VAL A 267 7.12 -3.88 6.06
C VAL A 267 8.55 -3.91 5.53
N GLY A 268 8.78 -4.55 4.36
CA GLY A 268 10.11 -4.55 3.75
C GLY A 268 10.55 -3.22 3.14
N ASP A 269 9.62 -2.30 2.89
CA ASP A 269 9.93 -0.91 2.49
C ASP A 269 9.99 0.05 3.68
N GLY A 270 9.61 -0.41 4.89
CA GLY A 270 9.42 0.47 6.03
C GLY A 270 8.10 1.25 6.00
N ASN A 271 7.18 0.87 5.11
CA ASN A 271 5.89 1.53 4.93
C ASN A 271 4.77 0.77 5.63
N PHE A 272 3.90 1.51 6.32
CA PHE A 272 2.68 0.97 6.90
C PHE A 272 1.54 1.99 6.84
N HIS A 273 0.33 1.45 6.94
CA HIS A 273 -0.94 2.12 6.80
C HIS A 273 -1.74 1.96 8.08
N CYS A 274 -2.53 2.98 8.40
CA CYS A 274 -3.61 2.91 9.37
C CYS A 274 -4.92 3.12 8.62
N ILE A 275 -5.83 2.15 8.70
CA ILE A 275 -7.18 2.26 8.13
C ILE A 275 -8.12 2.68 9.26
N LEU A 276 -8.37 3.99 9.35
CA LEU A 276 -9.19 4.59 10.40
C LEU A 276 -10.67 4.48 10.04
N VAL A 277 -11.50 4.00 10.96
CA VAL A 277 -12.95 3.86 10.74
C VAL A 277 -13.71 4.85 11.60
N PHE A 278 -14.48 5.73 10.96
CA PHE A 278 -15.13 6.85 11.64
C PHE A 278 -16.53 7.17 11.13
N ASN A 279 -17.34 7.85 11.94
CA ASN A 279 -18.61 8.41 11.55
C ASN A 279 -18.40 9.79 10.91
N SER A 280 -18.62 9.89 9.61
CA SER A 280 -18.48 11.14 8.86
C SER A 280 -19.43 12.27 9.27
N GLN A 281 -20.52 11.97 9.98
CA GLN A 281 -21.45 12.96 10.49
C GLN A 281 -21.07 13.46 11.89
N ASP A 282 -20.04 12.87 12.50
CA ASP A 282 -19.51 13.30 13.78
C ASP A 282 -18.27 14.19 13.56
N PRO A 283 -18.39 15.52 13.75
CA PRO A 283 -17.27 16.44 13.55
C PRO A 283 -16.13 16.23 14.56
N GLU A 284 -16.41 15.67 15.75
CA GLU A 284 -15.37 15.38 16.74
C GLU A 284 -14.50 14.21 16.30
N GLU A 285 -15.11 13.14 15.76
CA GLU A 285 -14.35 12.02 15.19
C GLU A 285 -13.48 12.46 14.00
N ALA A 286 -14.02 13.32 13.12
CA ALA A 286 -13.27 13.87 12.00
C ALA A 286 -12.05 14.70 12.46
N GLN A 287 -12.21 15.52 13.50
CA GLN A 287 -11.10 16.26 14.11
C GLN A 287 -10.08 15.32 14.76
N CYS A 288 -10.54 14.26 15.44
CA CYS A 288 -9.67 13.28 16.07
C CYS A 288 -8.80 12.54 15.03
N ILE A 289 -9.38 12.12 13.90
CA ILE A 289 -8.64 11.54 12.77
C ILE A 289 -7.61 12.53 12.25
N HIS A 290 -8.00 13.78 11.99
CA HIS A 290 -7.06 14.76 11.45
C HIS A 290 -5.88 14.99 12.40
N ALA A 291 -6.14 15.13 13.70
CA ALA A 291 -5.10 15.27 14.71
C ALA A 291 -4.21 14.02 14.79
N PHE A 292 -4.79 12.82 14.67
CA PHE A 292 -4.04 11.56 14.66
C PHE A 292 -3.14 11.44 13.41
N THR A 293 -3.65 11.75 12.22
CA THR A 293 -2.89 11.62 10.96
C THR A 293 -1.72 12.60 10.92
N GLU A 294 -1.90 13.81 11.45
CA GLU A 294 -0.80 14.77 11.64
C GLU A 294 0.27 14.25 12.61
N ARG A 295 -0.14 13.71 13.77
CA ARG A 295 0.82 13.14 14.74
C ARG A 295 1.59 11.98 14.15
N LEU A 296 0.91 11.09 13.43
CA LEU A 296 1.53 9.97 12.72
C LEU A 296 2.56 10.47 11.69
N GLY A 297 2.19 11.46 10.87
CA GLY A 297 3.10 12.08 9.91
C GLY A 297 4.34 12.68 10.59
N ARG A 298 4.16 13.51 11.62
CA ARG A 298 5.27 14.12 12.37
C ARG A 298 6.14 13.08 13.08
N ARG A 299 5.56 12.00 13.61
CA ARG A 299 6.30 10.86 14.18
C ARG A 299 7.20 10.20 13.13
N ALA A 300 6.68 10.00 11.92
CA ALA A 300 7.47 9.45 10.82
C ALA A 300 8.63 10.39 10.43
N LEU A 301 8.38 11.69 10.30
CA LEU A 301 9.42 12.69 10.03
C LEU A 301 10.50 12.71 11.12
N ALA A 302 10.11 12.70 12.39
CA ALA A 302 11.02 12.65 13.53
C ALA A 302 11.87 11.36 13.57
N ALA A 303 11.36 10.27 12.99
CA ALA A 303 12.08 9.01 12.83
C ALA A 303 13.00 8.98 11.59
N GLY A 304 13.10 10.08 10.83
CA GLY A 304 13.86 10.15 9.58
C GLY A 304 13.15 9.51 8.38
N GLY A 305 11.82 9.35 8.46
CA GLY A 305 10.95 8.87 7.41
C GLY A 305 10.29 9.99 6.60
N THR A 306 9.22 9.64 5.90
CA THR A 306 8.38 10.54 5.08
C THR A 306 6.92 10.49 5.54
N CYS A 307 6.21 11.59 5.37
CA CYS A 307 4.81 11.71 5.77
C CYS A 307 3.84 10.89 4.90
N THR A 308 4.30 10.31 3.79
CA THR A 308 3.55 9.39 2.93
C THR A 308 4.51 8.47 2.17
N GLY A 309 4.22 7.17 2.13
CA GLY A 309 4.98 6.20 1.35
C GLY A 309 4.48 6.11 -0.09
N GLU A 310 3.17 6.07 -0.29
CA GLU A 310 2.53 5.77 -1.58
C GLU A 310 1.20 6.50 -1.84
N HIS A 311 0.46 6.95 -0.82
CA HIS A 311 -0.83 7.62 -1.05
C HIS A 311 -0.68 9.04 -1.65
N GLY A 312 0.48 9.67 -1.46
CA GLY A 312 0.74 11.03 -1.89
C GLY A 312 0.34 12.09 -0.86
N VAL A 313 0.59 13.34 -1.20
CA VAL A 313 0.38 14.49 -0.33
C VAL A 313 -1.07 14.96 -0.40
N GLY A 314 -1.61 14.99 -1.62
CA GLY A 314 -2.95 15.46 -1.89
C GLY A 314 -3.23 16.84 -1.29
N LEU A 315 -4.43 17.01 -0.72
CA LEU A 315 -4.83 18.23 -0.02
C LEU A 315 -4.47 18.18 1.48
N GLY A 316 -4.43 16.97 2.05
CA GLY A 316 -4.40 16.75 3.49
C GLY A 316 -3.02 16.85 4.12
N LYS A 317 -1.93 16.53 3.39
CA LYS A 317 -0.58 16.44 3.96
C LYS A 317 0.33 17.62 3.59
N ARG A 318 -0.21 18.72 3.03
CA ARG A 318 0.59 19.87 2.54
C ARG A 318 1.44 20.52 3.64
N ALA A 319 0.91 20.62 4.86
CA ALA A 319 1.68 21.12 6.01
C ALA A 319 2.85 20.19 6.36
N LEU A 320 2.63 18.86 6.33
CA LEU A 320 3.68 17.88 6.56
C LEU A 320 4.73 17.90 5.44
N LEU A 321 4.32 18.11 4.17
CA LEU A 321 5.24 18.30 3.06
C LEU A 321 6.14 19.53 3.28
N GLN A 322 5.57 20.62 3.80
CA GLN A 322 6.34 21.82 4.17
C GLN A 322 7.36 21.53 5.26
N GLU A 323 6.96 20.78 6.29
CA GLU A 323 7.87 20.34 7.36
C GLU A 323 8.98 19.41 6.83
N GLU A 324 8.66 18.53 5.88
CA GLU A 324 9.58 17.54 5.30
C GLU A 324 10.60 18.15 4.32
N LEU A 325 10.15 18.95 3.36
CA LEU A 325 11.02 19.52 2.30
C LEU A 325 11.62 20.88 2.67
N GLY A 326 11.01 21.58 3.63
CA GLY A 326 11.34 22.97 3.94
C GLY A 326 10.95 23.95 2.82
N GLN A 327 11.27 25.23 3.07
CA GLN A 327 10.86 26.33 2.19
C GLN A 327 11.48 26.24 0.79
N GLU A 328 12.78 25.95 0.71
CA GLU A 328 13.52 25.84 -0.57
C GLU A 328 12.96 24.73 -1.47
N GLY A 329 12.60 23.59 -0.87
CA GLY A 329 11.97 22.48 -1.59
C GLY A 329 10.60 22.88 -2.15
N LEU A 330 9.76 23.53 -1.34
CA LEU A 330 8.45 24.01 -1.80
C LEU A 330 8.56 25.08 -2.89
N ASP A 331 9.49 26.03 -2.76
CA ASP A 331 9.67 27.09 -3.76
C ASP A 331 10.20 26.53 -5.09
N THR A 332 11.02 25.47 -5.03
CA THR A 332 11.43 24.72 -6.21
C THR A 332 10.22 24.05 -6.88
N LEU A 333 9.37 23.36 -6.12
CA LEU A 333 8.16 22.73 -6.66
C LEU A 333 7.20 23.76 -7.27
N ARG A 334 6.98 24.89 -6.59
CA ARG A 334 6.17 26.02 -7.09
C ARG A 334 6.74 26.60 -8.38
N SER A 335 8.06 26.74 -8.47
CA SER A 335 8.73 27.24 -9.68
C SER A 335 8.52 26.30 -10.87
N ILE A 336 8.60 24.98 -10.65
CA ILE A 336 8.32 23.99 -11.70
C ILE A 336 6.85 24.04 -12.11
N LYS A 337 5.93 24.08 -11.13
CA LYS A 337 4.49 24.21 -11.37
C LYS A 337 4.16 25.47 -12.17
N ALA A 338 4.71 26.63 -11.81
CA ALA A 338 4.49 27.88 -12.52
C ALA A 338 5.07 27.86 -13.94
N ALA A 339 6.21 27.19 -14.15
CA ALA A 339 6.82 27.06 -15.47
C ALA A 339 6.00 26.17 -16.43
N LEU A 340 5.38 25.10 -15.92
CA LEU A 340 4.58 24.17 -16.73
C LEU A 340 3.09 24.54 -16.81
N ASP A 341 2.56 25.21 -15.78
CA ASP A 341 1.16 25.59 -15.64
C ASP A 341 1.00 27.02 -15.09
N PRO A 342 1.35 28.05 -15.89
CA PRO A 342 1.35 29.45 -15.43
C PRO A 342 -0.04 29.99 -15.09
N HIS A 343 -1.10 29.33 -15.56
CA HIS A 343 -2.49 29.70 -15.27
C HIS A 343 -3.12 28.86 -14.15
N ASN A 344 -2.33 27.95 -13.54
CA ASN A 344 -2.75 27.07 -12.45
C ASN A 344 -4.05 26.28 -12.76
N LEU A 345 -4.15 25.75 -13.97
CA LEU A 345 -5.32 25.00 -14.45
C LEU A 345 -5.33 23.55 -13.95
N MET A 346 -4.14 22.97 -13.74
CA MET A 346 -3.97 21.56 -13.40
C MET A 346 -4.04 21.36 -11.89
N ASN A 347 -5.20 20.89 -11.42
CA ASN A 347 -5.42 20.47 -10.04
C ASN A 347 -5.00 21.51 -8.97
N PRO A 348 -5.56 22.74 -9.03
CA PRO A 348 -5.13 23.85 -8.17
C PRO A 348 -5.28 23.53 -6.67
N GLY A 349 -4.24 23.86 -5.89
CA GLY A 349 -4.21 23.71 -4.43
C GLY A 349 -3.89 22.29 -3.93
N LYS A 350 -3.75 21.30 -4.82
CA LYS A 350 -3.26 19.96 -4.49
C LYS A 350 -1.74 19.94 -4.47
N VAL A 351 -1.16 19.23 -3.49
CA VAL A 351 0.29 19.15 -3.18
C VAL A 351 0.92 20.46 -2.69
N LEU A 352 0.69 21.60 -3.35
CA LEU A 352 1.35 22.89 -3.11
C LEU A 352 0.47 23.98 -2.50
#